data_AF-A0A9X8G7G4-F1
#
_entry.id   AF-A0A9X8G7G4-F1
#
_cell.length_a   1.000
_cell.length_b   1.000
_cell.length_c   1.000
_cell.angle_alpha   90.00
_cell.angle_beta   90.00
_cell.angle_gamma   90.00
#
_symmetry.space_group_name_H-M   'P 1'
#
loop_
_entity.id
_entity.type
_entity.pdbx_description
1 polymer ?
#
loop_
_entity_poly.entity_id
_entity_poly.type
_entity_poly.pdbx_seq_one_letter_code
_entity_poly.pdbx_strand_id
1 'polypeptide(L)'
;MKKGLTIHQRQAEGLAVAKSQGKHLGRPQLNLSTLSKKQLFIIEETYPKWKNREITGVKFMVLLELKKNTFYKIVKEYEENKVATNL
;
A
#
# COMPACT_ATOMS: atom_id res chain seq x y z
N MET A 1 7.08 40.70 11.13
CA MET A 1 7.21 39.61 12.12
C MET A 1 6.35 38.42 11.67
N LYS A 2 6.90 37.21 11.81
CA LYS A 2 6.40 35.83 11.57
C LYS A 2 4.85 35.67 11.56
N LYS A 3 4.23 34.80 10.75
CA LYS A 3 4.32 33.33 10.86
C LYS A 3 3.54 32.68 9.69
N GLY A 4 4.13 31.66 9.04
CA GLY A 4 3.45 30.85 8.03
C GLY A 4 2.25 30.10 8.59
N LEU A 5 1.17 30.03 7.80
CA LEU A 5 -0.04 29.28 8.14
C LEU A 5 -0.34 28.25 7.03
N THR A 6 -0.04 27.00 7.40
CA THR A 6 -0.88 25.81 7.15
C THR A 6 -1.02 25.27 5.73
N ILE A 7 0.09 24.70 5.23
CA ILE A 7 0.08 23.58 4.28
C ILE A 7 -0.47 22.34 5.01
N HIS A 8 -1.77 22.25 5.31
CA HIS A 8 -2.36 20.99 5.82
C HIS A 8 -3.84 20.81 5.44
N GLN A 9 -4.28 21.32 4.29
CA GLN A 9 -5.53 20.86 3.68
C GLN A 9 -5.27 19.68 2.74
N ARG A 10 -5.13 18.50 3.32
CA ARG A 10 -5.64 17.27 2.72
C ARG A 10 -6.27 16.46 3.84
N GLN A 11 -7.56 16.73 4.06
CA GLN A 11 -8.46 15.72 4.61
C GLN A 11 -8.46 14.57 3.60
N ALA A 12 -7.50 13.66 3.72
CA ALA A 12 -7.63 12.36 3.13
C ALA A 12 -8.59 11.61 4.03
N GLU A 13 -9.83 11.48 3.56
CA GLU A 13 -10.82 10.50 4.00
C GLU A 13 -10.24 9.08 3.88
N GLY A 14 -9.22 8.76 4.68
CA GLY A 14 -8.70 7.42 4.87
C GLY A 14 -9.46 6.74 5.98
N LEU A 15 -10.78 6.83 5.97
CA LEU A 15 -11.65 6.22 6.97
C LEU A 15 -12.21 4.90 6.42
N ALA A 16 -11.69 3.85 7.04
CA ALA A 16 -12.46 2.68 7.46
C ALA A 16 -13.11 1.82 6.37
N VAL A 17 -12.32 0.94 5.74
CA VAL A 17 -12.83 -0.38 5.34
C VAL A 17 -11.86 -1.48 5.78
N ALA A 18 -11.92 -1.84 7.06
CA ALA A 18 -11.44 -3.13 7.52
C ALA A 18 -12.45 -3.65 8.56
N LYS A 19 -13.64 -4.00 8.08
CA LYS A 19 -14.65 -4.69 8.89
C LYS A 19 -14.18 -6.11 9.17
N SER A 20 -13.84 -6.33 10.44
CA SER A 20 -14.31 -7.42 11.29
C SER A 20 -14.51 -8.79 10.61
N GLN A 21 -13.46 -9.62 10.65
CA GLN A 21 -13.66 -11.06 10.85
C GLN A 21 -12.82 -11.46 12.06
N GLY A 22 -13.52 -11.89 13.10
CA GLY A 22 -12.98 -12.13 14.43
C GLY A 22 -11.85 -13.15 14.44
N LYS A 23 -11.01 -13.02 15.48
CA LYS A 23 -9.94 -13.93 15.90
C LYS A 23 -8.52 -13.49 15.49
N HIS A 24 -8.05 -12.42 16.12
CA HIS A 24 -6.78 -12.37 16.87
C HIS A 24 -6.82 -11.07 17.70
N LEU A 25 -6.39 -11.12 18.96
CA LEU A 25 -6.55 -10.03 19.95
C LEU A 25 -5.56 -8.87 19.71
N GLY A 26 -5.50 -8.35 18.48
CA GLY A 26 -4.69 -7.21 18.05
C GLY A 26 -4.97 -6.86 16.58
N ARG A 27 -4.52 -5.68 16.11
CA ARG A 27 -4.63 -5.32 14.69
C ARG A 27 -3.76 -6.28 13.86
N PRO A 28 -4.34 -7.10 12.96
CA PRO A 28 -3.54 -7.98 12.10
C PRO A 28 -2.50 -7.14 11.37
N GLN A 29 -1.25 -7.60 11.38
CA GLN A 29 -0.21 -6.93 10.59
C GLN A 29 -0.54 -7.12 9.12
N LEU A 30 -0.68 -6.03 8.37
CA LEU A 30 -0.86 -6.12 6.92
C LEU A 30 0.47 -6.48 6.26
N ASN A 31 0.49 -7.61 5.58
CA ASN A 31 1.57 -8.23 4.82
C ASN A 31 1.00 -8.86 3.54
N LEU A 32 1.86 -9.26 2.59
CA LEU A 32 1.45 -9.61 1.22
C LEU A 32 0.37 -10.69 1.20
N SER A 33 0.51 -11.72 2.04
CA SER A 33 -0.44 -12.83 2.17
C SER A 33 -1.81 -12.44 2.77
N THR A 34 -1.92 -11.27 3.41
CA THR A 34 -3.18 -10.78 4.01
C THR A 34 -3.91 -9.77 3.13
N LEU A 35 -3.34 -9.41 1.97
CA LEU A 35 -3.97 -8.51 1.03
C LEU A 35 -5.23 -9.12 0.41
N SER A 36 -6.18 -8.26 0.08
CA SER A 36 -7.34 -8.68 -0.71
C SER A 36 -6.92 -9.10 -2.12
N LYS A 37 -7.70 -9.98 -2.76
CA LYS A 37 -7.51 -10.37 -4.17
C LYS A 37 -7.44 -9.16 -5.11
N LYS A 38 -8.24 -8.12 -4.84
CA LYS A 38 -8.22 -6.86 -5.59
C LYS A 38 -6.87 -6.17 -5.47
N GLN A 39 -6.32 -6.07 -4.26
CA GLN A 39 -5.01 -5.45 -4.05
C GLN A 39 -3.88 -6.27 -4.70
N LEU A 40 -3.94 -7.60 -4.65
CA LEU A 40 -2.98 -8.46 -5.35
C LEU A 40 -3.01 -8.21 -6.86
N PHE A 41 -4.20 -8.18 -7.47
CA PHE A 41 -4.35 -7.87 -8.89
C PHE A 41 -3.79 -6.48 -9.24
N ILE A 42 -4.09 -5.47 -8.42
CA ILE A 42 -3.52 -4.12 -8.61
C ILE A 42 -2.00 -4.17 -8.55
N ILE A 43 -1.40 -4.90 -7.60
CA ILE A 43 0.07 -5.06 -7.52
C ILE A 43 0.60 -5.66 -8.82
N GLU A 44 0.03 -6.77 -9.30
CA GLU A 44 0.48 -7.44 -10.52
C GLU A 44 0.40 -6.53 -11.75
N GLU A 45 -0.65 -5.74 -11.89
CA GLU A 45 -0.83 -4.83 -13.02
C GLU A 45 0.04 -3.56 -12.95
N THR A 46 0.29 -3.04 -11.75
CA THR A 46 0.89 -1.71 -11.56
C THR A 46 2.35 -1.76 -11.15
N TYR A 47 2.82 -2.86 -10.57
CA TYR A 47 4.24 -3.08 -10.28
C TYR A 47 5.14 -2.93 -11.53
N PRO A 48 4.87 -3.57 -12.69
CA PRO A 48 5.72 -3.38 -13.88
C PRO A 48 5.70 -1.93 -14.37
N LYS A 49 4.53 -1.29 -14.39
CA LYS A 49 4.38 0.13 -14.76
C LYS A 49 5.18 1.04 -13.83
N TRP A 50 5.22 0.72 -12.54
CA TRP A 50 6.01 1.46 -11.56
C TRP A 50 7.52 1.24 -11.76
N LYS A 51 7.97 -0.01 -12.03
CA LYS A 51 9.38 -0.31 -12.33
C LYS A 51 9.85 0.36 -13.62
N ASN A 52 8.97 0.49 -14.61
CA ASN A 52 9.22 1.21 -15.86
C ASN A 52 9.10 2.74 -15.71
N ARG A 53 8.81 3.25 -14.51
CA ARG A 53 8.60 4.67 -14.21
C ARG A 53 7.41 5.32 -14.95
N GLU A 54 6.47 4.51 -15.45
CA GLU A 54 5.22 4.98 -16.08
C GLU A 54 4.23 5.56 -15.06
N ILE A 55 4.29 5.05 -13.81
CA ILE A 55 3.53 5.60 -12.68
C ILE A 55 4.46 5.92 -11.52
N THR A 56 4.07 6.89 -10.69
CA THR A 56 4.82 7.22 -9.46
C THR A 56 4.47 6.24 -8.34
N GLY A 57 5.40 6.07 -7.39
CA GLY A 57 5.13 5.27 -6.18
C GLY A 57 3.97 5.82 -5.34
N VAL A 58 3.74 7.13 -5.39
CA VAL A 58 2.57 7.76 -4.75
C VAL A 58 1.28 7.31 -5.42
N LYS A 59 1.22 7.29 -6.76
CA LYS A 59 0.05 6.80 -7.50
C LYS A 59 -0.22 5.33 -7.21
N PHE A 60 0.83 4.50 -7.20
CA PHE A 60 0.72 3.08 -6.86
C PHE A 60 0.17 2.88 -5.43
N MET A 61 0.70 3.62 -4.46
CA MET A 61 0.25 3.58 -3.07
C MET A 61 -1.22 3.98 -2.91
N VAL A 62 -1.67 5.00 -3.64
CA VAL A 62 -3.09 5.43 -3.64
C VAL A 62 -3.97 4.34 -4.25
N LEU A 63 -3.57 3.72 -5.36
CA LEU A 63 -4.33 2.62 -5.98
C LEU A 63 -4.53 1.42 -5.03
N LEU A 64 -3.54 1.16 -4.17
CA LEU A 64 -3.63 0.09 -3.18
C LEU A 64 -4.33 0.51 -1.88
N GLU A 65 -4.63 1.80 -1.72
CA GLU A 65 -5.22 2.37 -0.50
C GLU A 65 -4.36 2.09 0.75
N LEU A 66 -3.02 2.09 0.59
CA LEU A 66 -2.07 1.75 1.65
C LEU A 66 -1.37 2.98 2.23
N LYS A 67 -0.99 2.88 3.51
CA LYS A 67 -0.07 3.83 4.13
C LYS A 67 1.36 3.56 3.65
N LYS A 68 2.20 4.60 3.60
CA LYS A 68 3.60 4.55 3.15
C LYS A 68 4.40 3.37 3.73
N ASN A 69 4.39 3.20 5.05
CA ASN A 69 5.16 2.14 5.71
C ASN A 69 4.70 0.74 5.29
N THR A 70 3.38 0.55 5.19
CA THR A 70 2.80 -0.71 4.74
C THR A 70 3.08 -0.96 3.27
N PHE A 71 2.97 0.06 2.42
CA PHE A 71 3.27 -0.03 0.99
C PHE A 71 4.69 -0.57 0.75
N TYR A 72 5.71 0.03 1.36
CA TYR A 72 7.08 -0.43 1.14
C TYR A 72 7.35 -1.83 1.71
N LYS A 73 6.69 -2.19 2.82
CA LYS A 73 6.76 -3.56 3.36
C LYS A 73 6.18 -4.58 2.37
N ILE A 74 4.99 -4.30 1.84
CA ILE A 74 4.30 -5.13 0.85
C ILE A 74 5.10 -5.27 -0.44
N VAL A 75 5.63 -4.18 -0.98
CA VAL A 75 6.43 -4.20 -2.22
C VAL A 75 7.68 -5.04 -2.04
N LYS A 76 8.37 -4.91 -0.90
CA LYS A 76 9.54 -5.73 -0.58
C LYS A 76 9.18 -7.22 -0.55
N GLU A 77 8.12 -7.58 0.18
CA GLU A 77 7.64 -8.97 0.25
C GLU A 77 7.26 -9.49 -1.15
N TYR A 78 6.63 -8.67 -1.99
CA TYR A 78 6.27 -9.03 -3.37
C TYR A 78 7.50 -9.29 -4.25
N GLU A 79 8.53 -8.44 -4.16
CA GLU A 79 9.80 -8.61 -4.87
C GLU A 79 10.51 -9.89 -4.44
N GLU A 80 10.56 -10.17 -3.13
CA GLU A 80 11.15 -11.41 -2.58
C GLU A 80 10.42 -12.66 -3.09
N ASN A 81 9.08 -12.65 -3.11
CA ASN A 81 8.27 -13.75 -3.63
C ASN A 81 8.49 -13.95 -5.14
N LYS A 82 8.55 -12.87 -5.93
CA LYS A 82 8.86 -12.93 -7.38
C LYS A 82 10.23 -13.54 -7.65
N VAL A 83 11.25 -13.18 -6.87
CA VAL A 83 12.60 -13.76 -7.01
C VAL A 83 12.60 -15.26 -6.70
N ALA A 84 11.93 -15.67 -5.61
CA ALA A 84 11.82 -17.08 -5.24
C ALA A 84 11.07 -17.93 -6.28
N THR A 85 10.15 -17.34 -7.06
CA THR A 85 9.38 -18.05 -8.10
C THR A 85 10.14 -18.14 -9.43
N ASN A 86 11.19 -17.34 -9.62
CA ASN A 86 12.00 -17.30 -10.84
C ASN A 86 13.28 -18.17 -10.74
N LEU A 87 13.45 -18.89 -9.63
CA LEU A 87 14.50 -19.89 -9.38
C LEU A 87 13.89 -21.29 -9.48
#